data_AF-A0A9N9EH22-F1
#
_entry.id   AF-A0A9N9EH22-F1
#
_cell.length_a   1.000
_cell.length_b   1.000
_cell.length_c   1.000
_cell.angle_alpha   90.00
_cell.angle_beta   90.00
_cell.angle_gamma   90.00
#
_symmetry.space_group_name_H-M   'P 1'
#
loop_
_entity.id
_entity.type
_entity.pdbx_description
1 polymer ?
#
loop_
_entity_poly.entity_id
_entity_poly.type
_entity_poly.pdbx_seq_one_letter_code
_entity_poly.pdbx_strand_id
1 'polypeptide(L)'
;RQIIGRPFNSQDKYAEKYKGISICFNILTKSFAGRYVNFGVFELYGDKALEIVLNTSFEMMLCVPFDDILMYPKLSKTFYEWLDTFTNGHMMALHNMDSNAFLYIMRALAEGIQHFPHGSQCAAACSAIDHICTFVIHQSAKQKPKRHWLLSYLTQYPNILPYLFTANFSAVLFEESQNQWSLSRPLLCLILLNPDYWEQYTRNLVLYQLLERRDVLAKALTSLMQDVEFNLISKNRDRFTQNLSTFKRELTNDNVILVAPPMDMKMTM
;
A
#
# COMPACT_ATOMS: atom_id res chain seq x y z
N ARG A 1 -27.60 -3.05 8.79
CA ARG A 1 -28.07 -1.68 8.44
C ARG A 1 -27.92 -0.64 9.57
N GLN A 2 -27.85 -1.01 10.86
CA GLN A 2 -27.83 -0.01 11.96
C GLN A 2 -26.53 0.82 12.09
N ILE A 3 -25.36 0.33 11.66
CA ILE A 3 -24.09 1.05 11.83
C ILE A 3 -23.83 2.05 10.70
N ILE A 4 -23.96 1.62 9.43
CA ILE A 4 -23.69 2.45 8.24
C ILE A 4 -24.60 3.68 8.19
N GLY A 5 -25.91 3.50 8.41
CA GLY A 5 -26.91 4.58 8.34
C GLY A 5 -27.01 5.48 9.57
N ARG A 6 -26.19 5.27 10.62
CA ARG A 6 -26.25 6.09 11.84
C ARG A 6 -25.57 7.45 11.60
N PRO A 7 -26.25 8.59 11.88
CA PRO A 7 -25.67 9.91 11.76
C PRO A 7 -24.58 10.12 12.82
N PHE A 8 -23.60 10.97 12.52
CA PHE A 8 -22.55 11.35 13.46
C PHE A 8 -23.08 12.38 14.45
N ASN A 9 -23.28 12.01 15.71
CA ASN A 9 -23.34 12.99 16.78
C ASN A 9 -21.92 13.31 17.26
N SER A 10 -21.62 14.59 17.45
CA SER A 10 -20.24 15.10 17.61
C SER A 10 -19.55 14.69 18.91
N GLN A 11 -20.28 14.26 19.94
CA GLN A 11 -19.70 14.04 21.28
C GLN A 11 -19.06 12.66 21.48
N ASP A 12 -19.51 11.59 20.79
CA ASP A 12 -18.89 10.26 20.92
C ASP A 12 -18.98 9.40 19.64
N LYS A 13 -18.33 9.88 18.58
CA LYS A 13 -18.21 9.15 17.29
C LYS A 13 -17.70 7.71 17.48
N TYR A 14 -16.80 7.50 18.45
CA TYR A 14 -16.17 6.21 18.64
C TYR A 14 -17.13 5.18 19.22
N ALA A 15 -17.81 5.48 20.32
CA ALA A 15 -18.74 4.54 20.93
C ALA A 15 -19.95 4.26 20.02
N GLU A 16 -20.42 5.27 19.28
CA GLU A 16 -21.62 5.14 18.46
C GLU A 16 -21.41 4.39 17.14
N LYS A 17 -20.22 4.52 16.53
CA LYS A 17 -19.97 4.03 15.17
C LYS A 17 -18.64 3.30 15.02
N TYR A 18 -17.52 3.91 15.40
CA TYR A 18 -16.19 3.35 15.08
C TYR A 18 -15.87 2.07 15.82
N LYS A 19 -16.34 1.91 17.07
CA LYS A 19 -16.17 0.66 17.82
C LYS A 19 -16.83 -0.52 17.08
N GLY A 20 -18.05 -0.33 16.59
CA GLY A 20 -18.78 -1.35 15.83
C GLY A 20 -18.06 -1.70 14.52
N ILE A 21 -17.64 -0.69 13.76
CA ILE A 21 -16.87 -0.87 12.52
C ILE A 21 -15.55 -1.62 12.79
N SER A 22 -14.83 -1.25 13.84
CA SER A 22 -13.57 -1.92 14.23
C SER A 22 -13.78 -3.40 14.53
N ILE A 23 -14.87 -3.74 15.24
CA ILE A 23 -15.24 -5.13 15.52
C ILE A 23 -15.57 -5.87 14.22
N CYS A 24 -16.32 -5.24 13.31
CA CYS A 24 -16.62 -5.84 12.01
C CYS A 24 -15.36 -6.11 11.20
N PHE A 25 -14.43 -5.15 11.09
CA PHE A 25 -13.15 -5.38 10.41
C PHE A 25 -12.38 -6.54 11.03
N ASN A 26 -12.26 -6.59 12.36
CA ASN A 26 -11.58 -7.69 13.03
C ASN A 26 -12.25 -9.05 12.77
N ILE A 27 -13.59 -9.14 12.79
CA ILE A 27 -14.32 -10.36 12.43
C ILE A 27 -13.96 -10.79 11.01
N LEU A 28 -14.02 -9.87 10.04
CA LEU A 28 -13.70 -10.15 8.65
C LEU A 28 -12.26 -10.61 8.47
N THR A 29 -11.30 -9.93 9.10
CA THR A 29 -9.89 -10.34 9.14
C THR A 29 -9.74 -11.78 9.59
N LYS A 30 -10.36 -12.16 10.72
CA LYS A 30 -10.26 -13.54 11.25
C LYS A 30 -10.97 -14.55 10.36
N SER A 31 -12.14 -14.22 9.82
CA SER A 31 -12.91 -15.09 8.93
C SER A 31 -12.17 -15.38 7.61
N PHE A 32 -11.54 -14.37 7.02
CA PHE A 32 -10.82 -14.49 5.75
C PHE A 32 -9.45 -15.15 5.93
N ALA A 33 -8.68 -14.76 6.96
CA ALA A 33 -7.36 -15.34 7.21
C ALA A 33 -7.42 -16.79 7.72
N GLY A 34 -8.51 -17.18 8.40
CA GLY A 34 -8.63 -18.48 9.05
C GLY A 34 -8.84 -19.69 8.11
N ARG A 35 -9.07 -19.46 6.81
CA ARG A 35 -9.26 -20.51 5.78
C ARG A 35 -10.37 -21.53 6.14
N TYR A 36 -11.37 -21.11 6.90
CA TYR A 36 -12.49 -21.96 7.32
C TYR A 36 -13.46 -22.29 6.16
N VAL A 37 -13.46 -21.45 5.12
CA VAL A 37 -14.38 -21.54 3.99
C VAL A 37 -13.60 -21.47 2.69
N ASN A 38 -13.93 -22.35 1.74
CA ASN A 38 -13.39 -22.28 0.39
C ASN A 38 -14.24 -21.32 -0.46
N PHE A 39 -13.84 -20.05 -0.47
CA PHE A 39 -14.54 -18.99 -1.18
C PHE A 39 -14.65 -19.18 -2.70
N GLY A 40 -13.75 -19.95 -3.32
CA GLY A 40 -13.81 -20.23 -4.76
C GLY A 40 -15.05 -21.05 -5.16
N VAL A 41 -15.66 -21.74 -4.19
CA VAL A 41 -16.88 -22.53 -4.40
C VAL A 41 -18.12 -21.63 -4.52
N PHE A 42 -18.09 -20.42 -3.97
CA PHE A 42 -19.27 -19.54 -3.92
C PHE A 42 -19.70 -19.12 -5.33
N GLU A 43 -18.73 -18.73 -6.17
CA GLU A 43 -18.98 -18.36 -7.57
C GLU A 43 -19.58 -19.53 -8.36
N LEU A 44 -19.12 -20.77 -8.12
CA LEU A 44 -19.63 -21.96 -8.81
C LEU A 44 -21.11 -22.22 -8.54
N TYR A 45 -21.61 -21.83 -7.36
CA TYR A 45 -23.03 -21.97 -6.99
C TYR A 45 -23.83 -20.68 -7.11
N GLY A 46 -23.22 -19.61 -7.64
CA GLY A 46 -23.86 -18.29 -7.73
C GLY A 46 -24.13 -17.64 -6.37
N ASP A 47 -23.40 -18.03 -5.33
CA ASP A 47 -23.51 -17.45 -3.99
C ASP A 47 -22.82 -16.07 -3.94
N LYS A 48 -23.60 -15.04 -3.60
CA LYS A 48 -23.15 -13.65 -3.54
C LYS A 48 -22.66 -13.22 -2.15
N ALA A 49 -22.64 -14.10 -1.16
CA ALA A 49 -22.33 -13.76 0.22
C ALA A 49 -20.95 -13.09 0.36
N LEU A 50 -19.92 -13.60 -0.32
CA LEU A 50 -18.59 -13.00 -0.29
C LEU A 50 -18.57 -11.60 -0.89
N GLU A 51 -19.18 -11.43 -2.07
CA GLU A 51 -19.29 -10.13 -2.75
C GLU A 51 -20.03 -9.11 -1.86
N ILE A 52 -21.17 -9.52 -1.28
CA ILE A 52 -21.98 -8.68 -0.39
C ILE A 52 -21.17 -8.27 0.85
N VAL A 53 -20.45 -9.19 1.47
CA VAL A 53 -19.65 -8.92 2.66
C VAL A 53 -18.51 -7.95 2.35
N LEU A 54 -17.80 -8.14 1.22
CA LEU A 54 -16.75 -7.23 0.79
C LEU A 54 -17.32 -5.83 0.49
N ASN A 55 -18.39 -5.73 -0.28
CA ASN A 55 -19.04 -4.44 -0.57
C ASN A 55 -19.50 -3.74 0.72
N THR A 56 -20.12 -4.47 1.64
CA THR A 56 -20.52 -3.92 2.95
C THR A 56 -19.31 -3.42 3.76
N SER A 57 -18.15 -4.09 3.66
CA SER A 57 -16.93 -3.62 4.34
C SER A 57 -16.37 -2.33 3.74
N PHE A 58 -16.46 -2.14 2.42
CA PHE A 58 -16.10 -0.88 1.78
C PHE A 58 -17.07 0.24 2.16
N GLU A 59 -18.37 -0.03 2.24
CA GLU A 59 -19.35 0.94 2.74
C GLU A 59 -19.06 1.37 4.18
N MET A 60 -18.67 0.42 5.05
CA MET A 60 -18.24 0.74 6.42
C MET A 60 -16.98 1.61 6.44
N MET A 61 -16.00 1.32 5.59
CA MET A 61 -14.79 2.14 5.43
C MET A 61 -15.15 3.57 5.00
N LEU A 62 -15.96 3.71 3.94
CA LEU A 62 -16.36 5.01 3.39
C LEU A 62 -17.22 5.83 4.36
N CYS A 63 -17.86 5.19 5.35
CA CYS A 63 -18.55 5.90 6.41
C CYS A 63 -17.60 6.63 7.38
N VAL A 64 -16.32 6.29 7.42
CA VAL A 64 -15.35 6.91 8.34
C VAL A 64 -14.61 8.02 7.59
N PRO A 65 -14.61 9.28 8.08
CA PRO A 65 -13.74 10.31 7.56
C PRO A 65 -12.27 9.87 7.65
N PHE A 66 -11.49 10.16 6.61
CA PHE A 66 -10.11 9.67 6.53
C PHE A 66 -9.25 10.04 7.74
N ASP A 67 -9.35 11.29 8.21
CA ASP A 67 -8.58 11.77 9.36
C ASP A 67 -8.91 10.98 10.63
N ASP A 68 -10.15 10.50 10.77
CA ASP A 68 -10.55 9.67 11.91
C ASP A 68 -9.92 8.25 11.84
N ILE A 69 -9.61 7.71 10.65
CA ILE A 69 -8.82 6.45 10.55
C ILE A 69 -7.43 6.63 11.17
N LEU A 70 -6.82 7.81 11.01
CA LEU A 70 -5.49 8.09 11.57
C LEU A 70 -5.55 8.40 13.06
N MET A 71 -6.60 9.09 13.52
CA MET A 71 -6.71 9.55 14.91
C MET A 71 -7.16 8.48 15.91
N TYR A 72 -7.94 7.47 15.50
CA TYR A 72 -8.49 6.45 16.42
C TYR A 72 -7.70 5.13 16.35
N PRO A 73 -6.79 4.82 17.30
CA PRO A 73 -5.80 3.75 17.12
C PRO A 73 -6.40 2.34 16.98
N LYS A 74 -7.49 2.05 17.71
CA LYS A 74 -8.19 0.75 17.63
C LYS A 74 -8.84 0.55 16.26
N LEU A 75 -9.47 1.59 15.73
CA LEU A 75 -10.06 1.58 14.40
C LEU A 75 -8.97 1.42 13.35
N SER A 76 -7.95 2.30 13.41
CA SER A 76 -6.78 2.27 12.54
C SER A 76 -6.19 0.87 12.42
N LYS A 77 -5.85 0.25 13.55
CA LYS A 77 -5.26 -1.09 13.58
C LYS A 77 -6.14 -2.13 12.87
N THR A 78 -7.41 -2.24 13.26
CA THR A 78 -8.31 -3.24 12.66
C THR A 78 -8.59 -2.99 11.18
N PHE A 79 -8.61 -1.73 10.75
CA PHE A 79 -8.76 -1.34 9.35
C PHE A 79 -7.56 -1.79 8.50
N TYR A 80 -6.33 -1.50 8.92
CA TYR A 80 -5.14 -1.91 8.16
C TYR A 80 -4.96 -3.44 8.15
N GLU A 81 -5.26 -4.13 9.25
CA GLU A 81 -5.25 -5.61 9.30
C GLU A 81 -6.28 -6.23 8.33
N TRP A 82 -7.48 -5.64 8.25
CA TRP A 82 -8.50 -6.07 7.29
C TRP A 82 -8.05 -5.80 5.84
N LEU A 83 -7.46 -4.64 5.57
CA LEU A 83 -7.02 -4.26 4.23
C LEU A 83 -5.89 -5.17 3.71
N ASP A 84 -4.93 -5.49 4.56
CA ASP A 84 -3.89 -6.48 4.26
C ASP A 84 -4.50 -7.86 3.94
N THR A 85 -5.45 -8.31 4.76
CA THR A 85 -6.13 -9.59 4.55
C THR A 85 -6.93 -9.62 3.24
N PHE A 86 -7.66 -8.54 2.94
CA PHE A 86 -8.42 -8.41 1.69
C PHE A 86 -7.49 -8.50 0.47
N THR A 87 -6.42 -7.70 0.46
CA THR A 87 -5.48 -7.63 -0.67
C THR A 87 -4.69 -8.92 -0.86
N ASN A 88 -4.44 -9.69 0.20
CA ASN A 88 -3.69 -10.95 0.10
C ASN A 88 -4.42 -12.05 -0.70
N GLY A 89 -5.76 -12.04 -0.77
CA GLY A 89 -6.48 -13.19 -1.35
C GLY A 89 -7.83 -12.92 -2.01
N HIS A 90 -8.42 -11.73 -1.84
CA HIS A 90 -9.83 -11.51 -2.17
C HIS A 90 -10.06 -10.48 -3.29
N MET A 91 -9.01 -9.96 -3.93
CA MET A 91 -9.18 -9.00 -5.04
C MET A 91 -9.92 -9.56 -6.25
N MET A 92 -9.82 -10.88 -6.51
CA MET A 92 -10.56 -11.57 -7.58
C MET A 92 -12.04 -11.81 -7.25
N ALA A 93 -12.45 -11.67 -5.99
CA ALA A 93 -13.81 -11.97 -5.56
C ALA A 93 -14.83 -10.91 -6.00
N LEU A 94 -14.37 -9.80 -6.59
CA LEU A 94 -15.20 -8.68 -7.01
C LEU A 94 -15.13 -8.52 -8.53
N HIS A 95 -16.29 -8.38 -9.16
CA HIS A 95 -16.35 -8.02 -10.58
C HIS A 95 -15.89 -6.58 -10.83
N ASN A 96 -16.15 -5.68 -9.88
CA ASN A 96 -15.70 -4.29 -9.86
C ASN A 96 -15.65 -3.77 -8.41
N MET A 97 -14.98 -2.64 -8.19
CA MET A 97 -14.94 -1.90 -6.93
C MET A 97 -15.42 -0.46 -7.16
N ASP A 98 -16.10 0.14 -6.20
CA ASP A 98 -16.43 1.57 -6.23
C ASP A 98 -15.15 2.44 -6.29
N SER A 99 -15.12 3.47 -7.14
CA SER A 99 -13.92 4.30 -7.34
C SER A 99 -13.53 5.05 -6.07
N ASN A 100 -14.49 5.49 -5.25
CA ASN A 100 -14.18 6.16 -3.99
C ASN A 100 -13.55 5.19 -3.01
N ALA A 101 -14.04 3.94 -2.95
CA ALA A 101 -13.43 2.91 -2.12
C ALA A 101 -11.98 2.63 -2.56
N PHE A 102 -11.75 2.51 -3.86
CA PHE A 102 -10.41 2.32 -4.42
C PHE A 102 -9.47 3.49 -4.08
N LEU A 103 -9.87 4.74 -4.33
CA LEU A 103 -9.07 5.92 -4.02
C LEU A 103 -8.81 6.08 -2.51
N TYR A 104 -9.81 5.78 -1.68
CA TYR A 104 -9.67 5.78 -0.23
C TYR A 104 -8.61 4.77 0.23
N ILE A 105 -8.64 3.54 -0.32
CA ILE A 105 -7.65 2.50 -0.02
C ILE A 105 -6.24 2.97 -0.43
N MET A 106 -6.07 3.50 -1.64
CA MET A 106 -4.74 3.93 -2.12
C MET A 106 -4.17 5.07 -1.26
N ARG A 107 -5.02 6.04 -0.88
CA ARG A 107 -4.66 7.08 0.09
C ARG A 107 -4.27 6.48 1.43
N ALA A 108 -5.07 5.56 1.97
CA ALA A 108 -4.79 4.93 3.25
C ALA A 108 -3.45 4.19 3.24
N LEU A 109 -3.12 3.47 2.18
CA LEU A 109 -1.86 2.74 2.09
C LEU A 109 -0.62 3.65 2.13
N ALA A 110 -0.65 4.78 1.42
CA ALA A 110 0.43 5.77 1.49
C ALA A 110 0.56 6.41 2.88
N GLU A 111 -0.58 6.86 3.42
CA GLU A 111 -0.62 7.55 4.71
C GLU A 111 -0.27 6.61 5.87
N GLY A 112 -0.60 5.32 5.75
CA GLY A 112 -0.24 4.28 6.71
C GLY A 112 1.27 4.10 6.86
N ILE A 113 2.01 4.28 5.76
CA ILE A 113 3.48 4.27 5.76
C ILE A 113 4.01 5.53 6.44
N GLN A 114 3.48 6.70 6.06
CA GLN A 114 3.99 8.01 6.48
C GLN A 114 3.67 8.33 7.95
N HIS A 115 2.47 7.99 8.43
CA HIS A 115 2.01 8.34 9.78
C HIS A 115 2.31 7.30 10.85
N PHE A 116 2.65 6.05 10.47
CA PHE A 116 2.90 4.97 11.42
C PHE A 116 4.23 4.24 11.18
N PRO A 117 5.38 4.91 11.04
CA PRO A 117 6.65 4.28 10.63
C PRO A 117 7.09 3.10 11.52
N HIS A 118 6.72 3.12 12.81
CA HIS A 118 7.02 2.05 13.77
C HIS A 118 5.80 1.18 14.15
N GLY A 119 4.63 1.45 13.57
CA GLY A 119 3.38 0.75 13.89
C GLY A 119 3.16 -0.48 13.01
N SER A 120 2.36 -1.43 13.51
CA SER A 120 1.86 -2.56 12.73
C SER A 120 1.07 -2.13 11.47
N GLN A 121 0.51 -0.92 11.49
CA GLN A 121 -0.21 -0.30 10.39
C GLN A 121 0.69 -0.08 9.17
N CYS A 122 1.94 0.38 9.36
CA CYS A 122 2.89 0.53 8.26
C CYS A 122 3.26 -0.83 7.65
N ALA A 123 3.49 -1.85 8.48
CA ALA A 123 3.76 -3.20 7.99
C ALA A 123 2.58 -3.76 7.18
N ALA A 124 1.34 -3.60 7.67
CA ALA A 124 0.13 -4.01 6.97
C ALA A 124 -0.09 -3.22 5.67
N ALA A 125 0.16 -1.90 5.67
CA ALA A 125 0.07 -1.08 4.46
C ALA A 125 1.11 -1.50 3.42
N CYS A 126 2.36 -1.73 3.84
CA CYS A 126 3.42 -2.23 2.97
C CYS A 126 3.07 -3.59 2.35
N SER A 127 2.57 -4.52 3.17
CA SER A 127 2.12 -5.84 2.74
C SER A 127 0.99 -5.73 1.71
N ALA A 128 -0.02 -4.90 1.99
CA ALA A 128 -1.13 -4.66 1.08
C ALA A 128 -0.68 -4.04 -0.26
N ILE A 129 0.26 -3.09 -0.25
CA ILE A 129 0.85 -2.54 -1.48
C ILE A 129 1.59 -3.63 -2.26
N ASP A 130 2.39 -4.47 -1.60
CA ASP A 130 3.08 -5.60 -2.27
C ASP A 130 2.06 -6.55 -2.90
N HIS A 131 0.99 -6.92 -2.18
CA HIS A 131 -0.09 -7.76 -2.71
C HIS A 131 -0.75 -7.16 -3.95
N ILE A 132 -1.15 -5.88 -3.88
CA ILE A 132 -1.77 -5.14 -4.98
C ILE A 132 -0.83 -5.10 -6.19
N CYS A 133 0.41 -4.67 -6.00
CA CYS A 133 1.35 -4.49 -7.11
C CYS A 133 1.78 -5.84 -7.72
N THR A 134 2.00 -6.86 -6.88
CA THR A 134 2.26 -8.24 -7.34
C THR A 134 1.11 -8.75 -8.20
N PHE A 135 -0.12 -8.55 -7.73
CA PHE A 135 -1.30 -8.95 -8.47
C PHE A 135 -1.40 -8.19 -9.81
N VAL A 136 -1.16 -6.88 -9.82
CA VAL A 136 -1.14 -6.07 -11.05
C VAL A 136 -0.12 -6.61 -12.04
N ILE A 137 1.12 -6.85 -11.62
CA ILE A 137 2.18 -7.41 -12.49
C ILE A 137 1.73 -8.76 -13.08
N HIS A 138 1.20 -9.65 -12.25
CA HIS A 138 0.70 -10.95 -12.72
C HIS A 138 -0.53 -10.86 -13.63
N GLN A 139 -1.44 -9.91 -13.41
CA GLN A 139 -2.61 -9.73 -14.27
C GLN A 139 -2.25 -9.06 -15.59
N SER A 140 -1.32 -8.10 -15.59
CA SER A 140 -0.81 -7.45 -16.81
C SER A 140 -0.11 -8.44 -17.74
N ALA A 141 0.57 -9.45 -17.19
CA ALA A 141 1.19 -10.52 -17.98
C ALA A 141 0.17 -11.48 -18.63
N LYS A 142 -1.05 -11.56 -18.12
CA LYS A 142 -2.10 -12.43 -18.66
C LYS A 142 -2.78 -11.75 -19.85
N GLN A 143 -2.66 -12.34 -21.04
CA GLN A 143 -3.36 -11.87 -22.25
C GLN A 143 -4.85 -12.27 -22.24
N LYS A 144 -5.63 -11.74 -21.30
CA LYS A 144 -7.07 -11.98 -21.19
C LYS A 144 -7.89 -10.92 -21.92
N PRO A 145 -9.04 -11.28 -22.54
CA PRO A 145 -9.89 -10.33 -23.27
C PRO A 145 -10.54 -9.29 -22.35
N LYS A 146 -10.88 -9.66 -21.12
CA LYS A 146 -11.38 -8.72 -20.09
C LYS A 146 -10.29 -8.42 -19.07
N ARG A 147 -9.89 -7.15 -18.99
CA ARG A 147 -8.95 -6.67 -17.97
C ARG A 147 -9.64 -6.58 -16.61
N HIS A 148 -8.89 -6.89 -15.55
CA HIS A 148 -9.35 -6.73 -14.18
C HIS A 148 -9.58 -5.25 -13.87
N TRP A 149 -10.60 -4.91 -13.06
CA TRP A 149 -10.98 -3.51 -12.75
C TRP A 149 -9.81 -2.69 -12.19
N LEU A 150 -8.93 -3.31 -11.42
CA LEU A 150 -7.73 -2.68 -10.85
C LEU A 150 -6.80 -2.10 -11.93
N LEU A 151 -6.61 -2.81 -13.05
CA LEU A 151 -5.79 -2.34 -14.17
C LEU A 151 -6.42 -1.11 -14.84
N SER A 152 -7.74 -1.13 -14.97
CA SER A 152 -8.49 0.01 -15.52
C SER A 152 -8.34 1.25 -14.64
N TYR A 153 -8.45 1.10 -13.31
CA TYR A 153 -8.26 2.22 -12.40
C TYR A 153 -6.84 2.75 -12.35
N LEU A 154 -5.81 1.90 -12.42
CA LEU A 154 -4.43 2.40 -12.52
C LEU A 154 -4.16 3.16 -13.82
N THR A 155 -4.89 2.81 -14.90
CA THR A 155 -4.85 3.58 -16.15
C THR A 155 -5.62 4.91 -16.03
N GLN A 156 -6.77 4.89 -15.35
CA GLN A 156 -7.62 6.07 -15.15
C GLN A 156 -7.00 7.09 -14.19
N TYR A 157 -6.28 6.62 -13.17
CA TYR A 157 -5.66 7.42 -12.12
C TYR A 157 -4.14 7.19 -12.11
N PRO A 158 -3.41 7.70 -13.12
CA PRO A 158 -2.00 7.38 -13.35
C PRO A 158 -1.07 7.85 -12.21
N ASN A 159 -1.52 8.81 -11.38
CA ASN A 159 -0.73 9.34 -10.27
C ASN A 159 -0.70 8.43 -9.02
N ILE A 160 -1.52 7.38 -8.96
CA ILE A 160 -1.61 6.51 -7.77
C ILE A 160 -0.29 5.77 -7.52
N LEU A 161 0.29 5.20 -8.57
CA LEU A 161 1.53 4.46 -8.44
C LEU A 161 2.73 5.36 -8.08
N PRO A 162 2.94 6.51 -8.76
CA PRO A 162 3.87 7.55 -8.29
C PRO A 162 3.66 7.96 -6.83
N TYR A 163 2.41 8.18 -6.41
CA TYR A 163 2.09 8.60 -5.05
C TYR A 163 2.47 7.53 -4.01
N LEU A 164 2.09 6.26 -4.24
CA LEU A 164 2.49 5.14 -3.38
C LEU A 164 4.01 4.94 -3.37
N PHE A 165 4.66 5.09 -4.53
CA PHE A 165 6.13 5.05 -4.64
C PHE A 165 6.77 6.13 -3.78
N THR A 166 6.34 7.39 -3.92
CA THR A 166 6.93 8.50 -3.16
C THR A 166 6.71 8.34 -1.66
N ALA A 167 5.52 7.92 -1.22
CA ALA A 167 5.27 7.64 0.19
C ALA A 167 6.17 6.50 0.71
N ASN A 168 6.32 5.42 -0.04
CA ASN A 168 7.17 4.30 0.37
C ASN A 168 8.66 4.68 0.39
N PHE A 169 9.15 5.27 -0.70
CA PHE A 169 10.56 5.60 -0.83
C PHE A 169 10.98 6.78 0.07
N SER A 170 10.08 7.73 0.37
CA SER A 170 10.37 8.76 1.36
C SER A 170 10.52 8.16 2.76
N ALA A 171 9.66 7.20 3.14
CA ALA A 171 9.83 6.48 4.39
C ALA A 171 11.13 5.67 4.39
N VAL A 172 11.51 5.06 3.26
CA VAL A 172 12.83 4.47 3.12
C VAL A 172 13.90 5.52 3.34
N LEU A 173 13.91 6.66 2.65
CA LEU A 173 15.04 7.59 2.69
C LEU A 173 15.19 8.29 4.05
N PHE A 174 14.09 8.79 4.62
CA PHE A 174 14.12 9.79 5.69
C PHE A 174 13.75 9.24 7.08
N GLU A 175 13.10 8.07 7.17
CA GLU A 175 12.73 7.50 8.47
C GLU A 175 13.80 6.55 9.00
N GLU A 176 14.04 6.60 10.31
CA GLU A 176 14.84 5.61 11.05
C GLU A 176 13.97 4.38 11.40
N SER A 177 13.35 3.76 10.39
CA SER A 177 12.39 2.67 10.65
C SER A 177 13.09 1.37 11.08
N GLN A 178 12.54 0.69 12.09
CA GLN A 178 12.89 -0.72 12.41
C GLN A 178 12.25 -1.71 11.42
N ASN A 179 11.26 -1.26 10.65
CA ASN A 179 10.46 -2.05 9.71
C ASN A 179 11.05 -2.08 8.28
N GLN A 180 12.38 -1.97 8.14
CA GLN A 180 13.05 -1.87 6.82
C GLN A 180 12.69 -3.01 5.87
N TRP A 181 12.51 -4.21 6.43
CA TRP A 181 12.09 -5.39 5.68
C TRP A 181 10.70 -5.24 5.04
N SER A 182 9.78 -4.58 5.74
CA SER A 182 8.42 -4.35 5.24
C SER A 182 8.40 -3.37 4.07
N LEU A 183 9.27 -2.36 4.07
CA LEU A 183 9.33 -1.35 3.00
C LEU A 183 9.95 -1.88 1.69
N SER A 184 10.87 -2.85 1.78
CA SER A 184 11.61 -3.36 0.63
C SER A 184 10.73 -3.96 -0.47
N ARG A 185 9.85 -4.89 -0.11
CA ARG A 185 9.02 -5.63 -1.07
C ARG A 185 8.07 -4.74 -1.89
N PRO A 186 7.23 -3.89 -1.28
CA PRO A 186 6.39 -2.97 -2.04
C PRO A 186 7.22 -1.99 -2.87
N LEU A 187 8.38 -1.53 -2.38
CA LEU A 187 9.24 -0.63 -3.16
C LEU A 187 9.70 -1.27 -4.47
N LEU A 188 10.18 -2.52 -4.43
CA LEU A 188 10.56 -3.24 -5.66
C LEU A 188 9.39 -3.30 -6.64
N CYS A 189 8.22 -3.72 -6.18
CA CYS A 189 7.04 -3.82 -7.04
C CYS A 189 6.63 -2.46 -7.64
N LEU A 190 6.74 -1.38 -6.87
CA LEU A 190 6.45 -0.02 -7.32
C LEU A 190 7.48 0.48 -8.35
N ILE A 191 8.77 0.15 -8.19
CA ILE A 191 9.81 0.43 -9.19
C ILE A 191 9.51 -0.32 -10.49
N LEU A 192 9.21 -1.61 -10.41
CA LEU A 192 8.92 -2.43 -11.60
C LEU A 192 7.67 -1.93 -12.34
N LEU A 193 6.67 -1.42 -11.64
CA LEU A 193 5.47 -0.87 -12.27
C LEU A 193 5.68 0.53 -12.87
N ASN A 194 6.71 1.28 -12.45
CA ASN A 194 6.93 2.68 -12.87
C ASN A 194 8.43 2.98 -13.07
N PRO A 195 9.12 2.29 -14.00
CA PRO A 195 10.56 2.47 -14.19
C PRO A 195 10.94 3.90 -14.57
N ASP A 196 10.13 4.57 -15.41
CA ASP A 196 10.37 5.96 -15.83
C ASP A 196 10.30 6.93 -14.64
N TYR A 197 9.33 6.71 -13.74
CA TYR A 197 9.17 7.54 -12.55
C TYR A 197 10.30 7.30 -11.54
N TRP A 198 10.76 6.05 -11.39
CA TRP A 198 11.95 5.73 -10.60
C TRP A 198 13.18 6.50 -11.12
N GLU A 199 13.44 6.47 -12.42
CA GLU A 199 14.58 7.17 -13.03
C GLU A 199 14.47 8.69 -12.83
N GLN A 200 13.28 9.26 -13.07
CA GLN A 200 13.05 10.69 -12.88
C GLN A 200 13.22 11.10 -11.41
N TYR A 201 12.64 10.34 -10.48
CA TYR A 201 12.71 10.62 -9.04
C TYR A 201 14.14 10.59 -8.53
N THR A 202 14.89 9.52 -8.86
CA THR A 202 16.27 9.34 -8.39
C THR A 202 17.21 10.38 -8.96
N ARG A 203 17.05 10.73 -10.25
CA ARG A 203 17.79 11.83 -10.87
C ARG A 203 17.54 13.15 -10.16
N ASN A 204 16.27 13.48 -9.89
CA ASN A 204 15.91 14.70 -9.16
C ASN A 204 16.48 14.68 -7.75
N LEU A 205 16.32 13.57 -7.02
CA LEU A 205 16.85 13.39 -5.67
C LEU A 205 18.34 13.72 -5.61
N VAL A 206 19.13 13.22 -6.57
CA VAL A 206 20.58 13.53 -6.70
C VAL A 206 20.80 15.02 -6.98
N LEU A 207 20.07 15.61 -7.93
CA LEU A 207 20.24 17.03 -8.29
C LEU A 207 19.92 17.99 -7.13
N TYR A 208 18.97 17.64 -6.27
CA TYR A 208 18.63 18.42 -5.07
C TYR A 208 19.67 18.31 -3.95
N GLN A 209 20.63 17.38 -4.04
CA GLN A 209 21.73 17.31 -3.06
C GLN A 209 22.84 18.33 -3.35
N LEU A 210 23.61 18.64 -2.31
CA LEU A 210 24.89 19.36 -2.42
C LEU A 210 25.86 18.61 -3.33
N LEU A 211 26.68 19.35 -4.10
CA LEU A 211 27.59 18.80 -5.11
C LEU A 211 28.45 17.64 -4.58
N GLU A 212 29.00 17.79 -3.38
CA GLU A 212 29.87 16.80 -2.71
C GLU A 212 29.15 15.47 -2.42
N ARG A 213 27.82 15.48 -2.31
CA ARG A 213 27.00 14.30 -1.96
C ARG A 213 26.39 13.62 -3.19
N ARG A 214 26.40 14.29 -4.36
CA ARG A 214 25.73 13.80 -5.56
C ARG A 214 26.31 12.48 -6.04
N ASP A 215 27.63 12.38 -6.11
CA ASP A 215 28.30 11.18 -6.60
C ASP A 215 28.12 9.99 -5.66
N VAL A 216 28.17 10.23 -4.34
CA VAL A 216 27.94 9.20 -3.31
C VAL A 216 26.51 8.66 -3.44
N LEU A 217 25.52 9.55 -3.49
CA LEU A 217 24.11 9.15 -3.61
C LEU A 217 23.82 8.46 -4.94
N ALA A 218 24.36 8.97 -6.07
CA ALA A 218 24.16 8.35 -7.37
C ALA A 218 24.72 6.92 -7.43
N LYS A 219 25.90 6.69 -6.84
CA LYS A 219 26.48 5.36 -6.69
C LYS A 219 25.60 4.45 -5.83
N ALA A 220 25.17 4.93 -4.66
CA ALA A 220 24.32 4.16 -3.76
C ALA A 220 22.99 3.75 -4.43
N LEU A 221 22.35 4.67 -5.16
CA LEU A 221 21.12 4.39 -5.93
C LEU A 221 21.34 3.39 -7.07
N THR A 222 22.52 3.40 -7.69
CA THR A 222 22.91 2.40 -8.70
C THR A 222 23.07 1.03 -8.04
N SER A 223 23.77 0.96 -6.92
CA SER A 223 23.97 -0.27 -6.13
C SER A 223 22.64 -0.87 -5.65
N LEU A 224 21.63 -0.04 -5.38
CA LEU A 224 20.30 -0.50 -4.96
C LEU A 224 19.66 -1.46 -5.99
N MET A 225 19.83 -1.17 -7.28
CA MET A 225 19.28 -1.98 -8.38
C MET A 225 20.28 -2.99 -8.98
N GLN A 226 21.47 -3.12 -8.39
CA GLN A 226 22.49 -4.05 -8.89
C GLN A 226 22.03 -5.51 -8.78
N ASP A 227 22.17 -6.28 -9.86
CA ASP A 227 21.69 -7.67 -9.98
C ASP A 227 20.18 -7.85 -9.74
N VAL A 228 19.38 -6.79 -9.85
CA VAL A 228 17.92 -6.85 -9.71
C VAL A 228 17.30 -6.99 -11.09
N GLU A 229 16.59 -8.10 -11.31
CA GLU A 229 15.90 -8.39 -12.57
C GLU A 229 14.48 -7.82 -12.59
N PHE A 230 13.86 -7.73 -13.77
CA PHE A 230 12.47 -7.29 -13.93
C PHE A 230 11.47 -8.42 -13.64
N ASN A 231 11.49 -8.97 -12.43
CA ASN A 231 10.57 -10.03 -12.00
C ASN A 231 10.38 -10.07 -10.47
N LEU A 232 9.43 -10.88 -10.01
CA LEU A 232 9.05 -10.98 -8.60
C LEU A 232 9.44 -12.32 -7.95
N ILE A 233 10.38 -13.07 -8.52
CA ILE A 233 10.80 -14.34 -7.92
C ILE A 233 11.47 -14.08 -6.56
N SER A 234 11.35 -15.03 -5.62
CA SER A 234 11.85 -14.85 -4.25
C SER A 234 13.32 -14.44 -4.19
N LYS A 235 14.18 -15.06 -5.01
CA LYS A 235 15.60 -14.73 -5.10
C LYS A 235 15.84 -13.26 -5.46
N ASN A 236 15.06 -12.72 -6.39
CA ASN A 236 15.19 -11.32 -6.82
C ASN A 236 14.70 -10.34 -5.72
N ARG A 237 13.59 -10.66 -5.04
CA ARG A 237 13.11 -9.90 -3.88
C ARG A 237 14.13 -9.87 -2.73
N ASP A 238 14.74 -11.01 -2.45
CA ASP A 238 15.75 -11.14 -1.40
C ASP A 238 17.01 -10.35 -1.76
N ARG A 239 17.44 -10.39 -3.03
CA ARG A 239 18.54 -9.56 -3.54
C ARG A 239 18.26 -8.06 -3.36
N PHE A 240 17.10 -7.57 -3.79
CA PHE A 240 16.73 -6.17 -3.61
C PHE A 240 16.71 -5.76 -2.14
N THR A 241 16.21 -6.63 -1.25
CA THR A 241 16.19 -6.38 0.20
C THR A 241 17.59 -6.26 0.80
N GLN A 242 18.54 -7.09 0.34
CA GLN A 242 19.95 -6.98 0.73
C GLN A 242 20.57 -5.68 0.22
N ASN A 243 20.32 -5.32 -1.04
CA ASN A 243 20.82 -4.07 -1.62
C ASN A 243 20.27 -2.85 -0.88
N LEU A 244 19.00 -2.86 -0.49
CA LEU A 244 18.39 -1.78 0.28
C LEU A 244 19.03 -1.59 1.66
N SER A 245 19.35 -2.70 2.33
CA SER A 245 20.09 -2.68 3.60
C SER A 245 21.49 -2.08 3.43
N THR A 246 22.19 -2.44 2.35
CA THR A 246 23.51 -1.89 2.01
C THR A 246 23.44 -0.41 1.68
N PHE A 247 22.49 0.00 0.82
CA PHE A 247 22.22 1.39 0.46
C PHE A 247 22.05 2.26 1.70
N LYS A 248 21.23 1.81 2.66
CA LYS A 248 21.03 2.52 3.93
C LYS A 248 22.30 2.68 4.73
N ARG A 249 23.07 1.59 4.88
CA ARG A 249 24.34 1.60 5.61
C ARG A 249 25.36 2.55 4.98
N GLU A 250 25.44 2.60 3.65
CA GLU A 250 26.31 3.54 2.92
C GLU A 250 25.95 4.99 3.23
N LEU A 251 24.66 5.35 3.14
CA LEU A 251 24.20 6.71 3.46
C LEU A 251 24.52 7.10 4.92
N THR A 252 24.37 6.17 5.86
CA THR A 252 24.72 6.40 7.27
C THR A 252 26.23 6.55 7.47
N ASN A 253 27.04 5.67 6.87
CA ASN A 253 28.50 5.70 7.02
C ASN A 253 29.13 6.98 6.46
N ASP A 254 28.61 7.45 5.31
CA ASP A 254 29.10 8.66 4.64
C ASP A 254 28.46 9.95 5.20
N ASN A 255 27.68 9.86 6.29
CA ASN A 255 26.95 10.96 6.93
C ASN A 255 26.15 11.80 5.93
N VAL A 256 25.52 11.13 4.95
CA VAL A 256 24.75 11.79 3.90
C VAL A 256 23.40 12.20 4.45
N ILE A 257 23.31 13.45 4.89
CA ILE A 257 22.01 14.07 5.22
C ILE A 257 21.33 14.44 3.91
N LEU A 258 20.24 13.73 3.59
CA LEU A 258 19.48 13.95 2.37
C LEU A 258 18.59 15.19 2.49
N VAL A 259 18.60 16.03 1.47
CA VAL A 259 17.61 17.09 1.28
C VAL A 259 16.42 16.50 0.54
N ALA A 260 15.23 16.59 1.14
CA ALA A 260 14.00 16.13 0.50
C ALA A 260 13.68 17.00 -0.74
N PRO A 261 13.42 16.40 -1.90
CA PRO A 261 12.95 17.15 -3.05
C PRO A 261 11.54 17.70 -2.77
N PRO A 262 11.19 18.90 -3.27
CA PRO A 262 9.82 19.41 -3.20
C PRO A 262 8.94 18.59 -4.14
N MET A 263 8.50 17.43 -3.69
CA MET A 263 7.60 16.54 -4.42
C MET A 263 6.17 16.84 -3.97
N ASP A 264 5.30 17.23 -4.90
CA ASP A 264 3.88 17.42 -4.59
C ASP A 264 3.25 16.03 -4.36
N MET A 265 3.18 15.61 -3.09
CA MET A 265 2.61 14.31 -2.68
C MET A 265 1.07 14.32 -2.69
N LYS A 266 0.42 15.37 -3.20
CA LYS A 266 -1.04 15.44 -3.15
C LYS A 266 -1.64 14.58 -4.25
N MET A 267 -2.35 13.53 -3.83
CA MET A 267 -3.28 12.83 -4.71
C MET A 267 -4.37 13.83 -5.13
N THR A 268 -4.27 14.34 -6.35
CA THR A 268 -5.35 15.14 -6.95
C THR A 268 -6.51 14.18 -7.20
N MET A 269 -7.49 14.22 -6.30
CA MET A 269 -8.73 13.43 -6.39
C MET A 269 -9.62 13.95 -7.52
#